data_AF-A0A8J7ZS02-F1
#
_entry.id   AF-A0A8J7ZS02-F1
#
_cell.length_a   1.000
_cell.length_b   1.000
_cell.length_c   1.000
_cell.angle_alpha   90.00
_cell.angle_beta   90.00
_cell.angle_gamma   90.00
#
_symmetry.space_group_name_H-M   'P 1'
#
loop_
_entity.id
_entity.type
_entity.pdbx_description
1 polymer ?
#
loop_
_entity_poly.entity_id
_entity_poly.type
_entity_poly.pdbx_seq_one_letter_code
_entity_poly.pdbx_strand_id
1 'polypeptide(L)'
;MSAFGGVVAAHFPAELDVDVQPGNEDNFVDLDEHESVTVAVFRSEFLDGDGEAAVFDPTDEPVRYRFGSRSELDDGDGARPTDGGTVETFDAHSEEGESRAALVLDFPVAETGFDGGEETAWLYWERDDSGEHGYAGYDTLTVYENEVSNHEIVDLLRASMNSTS
;
A
#
# COMPACT_ATOMS: atom_id res chain seq x y z
N MET A 1 0.35 34.26 28.28
CA MET A 1 1.37 33.61 27.41
C MET A 1 0.62 32.55 26.64
N SER A 2 0.40 32.74 25.34
CA SER A 2 -0.21 31.73 24.48
C SER A 2 0.84 30.67 24.17
N ALA A 3 0.62 29.45 24.65
CA ALA A 3 1.31 28.28 24.13
C ALA A 3 0.56 27.87 22.87
N PHE A 4 1.13 28.18 21.69
CA PHE A 4 0.75 27.48 20.48
C PHE A 4 1.27 26.05 20.67
N GLY A 5 0.39 25.14 21.08
CA GLY A 5 0.62 23.72 20.91
C GLY A 5 0.71 23.49 19.41
N GLY A 6 1.94 23.50 18.88
CA GLY A 6 2.18 23.13 17.51
C GLY A 6 1.76 21.67 17.37
N VAL A 7 0.71 21.44 16.59
CA VAL A 7 0.43 20.11 16.06
C VAL A 7 1.65 19.76 15.23
N VAL A 8 2.52 18.89 15.74
CA VAL A 8 3.58 18.31 14.93
C VAL A 8 2.85 17.45 13.91
N ALA A 9 2.83 17.88 12.66
CA ALA A 9 2.34 17.02 11.59
C ALA A 9 3.17 15.74 11.64
N ALA A 10 2.51 14.59 11.73
CA ALA A 10 3.21 13.32 11.72
C ALA A 10 4.12 13.24 10.49
N HIS A 11 5.36 12.82 10.69
CA HIS A 11 6.38 12.84 9.64
C HIS A 11 6.74 11.40 9.27
N PHE A 12 6.22 10.97 8.12
CA PHE A 12 6.48 9.66 7.54
C PHE A 12 7.19 9.84 6.20
N PRO A 13 8.54 9.78 6.15
CA PRO A 13 9.26 9.81 4.90
C PRO A 13 8.96 8.55 4.08
N ALA A 14 8.88 8.71 2.76
CA ALA A 14 8.48 7.66 1.82
C ALA A 14 9.65 6.68 1.52
N GLU A 15 10.03 5.89 2.51
CA GLU A 15 11.20 5.01 2.50
C GLU A 15 10.85 3.51 2.44
N LEU A 16 9.57 3.15 2.59
CA LEU A 16 9.12 1.76 2.47
C LEU A 16 8.95 1.40 0.99
N ASP A 17 9.46 0.22 0.63
CA ASP A 17 9.22 -0.40 -0.67
C ASP A 17 8.01 -1.33 -0.55
N VAL A 18 6.94 -1.02 -1.28
CA VAL A 18 5.64 -1.69 -1.17
C VAL A 18 5.08 -2.02 -2.55
N ASP A 19 4.35 -3.13 -2.62
CA ASP A 19 3.59 -3.56 -3.79
C ASP A 19 2.18 -3.92 -3.35
N VAL A 20 1.18 -3.25 -3.93
CA VAL A 20 -0.23 -3.48 -3.60
C VAL A 20 -0.80 -4.47 -4.59
N GLN A 21 -1.52 -5.48 -4.08
CA GLN A 21 -2.01 -6.62 -4.88
C GLN A 21 -0.86 -7.31 -5.63
N PRO A 22 0.15 -7.84 -4.92
CA PRO A 22 1.33 -8.41 -5.56
C PRO A 22 0.94 -9.53 -6.53
N GLY A 23 1.45 -9.45 -7.76
CA GLY A 23 1.10 -10.37 -8.85
C GLY A 23 -0.13 -9.97 -9.68
N ASN A 24 -0.77 -8.84 -9.38
CA ASN A 24 -1.77 -8.21 -10.23
C ASN A 24 -1.11 -7.25 -11.24
N GLU A 25 -0.90 -7.71 -12.48
CA GLU A 25 -0.24 -6.90 -13.52
C GLU A 25 -0.99 -5.62 -13.88
N ASP A 26 -2.31 -5.58 -13.66
CA ASP A 26 -3.17 -4.42 -13.93
C ASP A 26 -3.22 -3.44 -12.74
N ASN A 27 -2.60 -3.80 -11.60
CA ASN A 27 -2.52 -3.05 -10.35
C ASN A 27 -3.82 -2.31 -9.98
N PHE A 28 -4.87 -3.08 -9.68
CA PHE A 28 -6.18 -2.53 -9.31
C PHE A 28 -6.75 -3.15 -8.05
N VAL A 29 -7.65 -2.41 -7.41
CA VAL A 29 -8.50 -2.88 -6.32
C VAL A 29 -9.96 -2.63 -6.71
N ASP A 30 -10.74 -3.69 -6.83
CA ASP A 30 -12.19 -3.59 -7.01
C ASP A 30 -12.86 -3.71 -5.63
N LEU A 31 -13.53 -2.65 -5.16
CA LEU A 31 -14.10 -2.59 -3.83
C LEU A 31 -15.38 -3.44 -3.68
N ASP A 32 -16.00 -3.84 -4.79
CA ASP A 32 -17.15 -4.75 -4.80
C ASP A 32 -16.71 -6.22 -4.80
N GLU A 33 -15.59 -6.53 -5.44
CA GLU A 33 -15.06 -7.90 -5.55
C GLU A 33 -14.09 -8.27 -4.42
N HIS A 34 -13.30 -7.32 -3.91
CA HIS A 34 -12.28 -7.56 -2.89
C HIS A 34 -12.78 -7.22 -1.49
N GLU A 35 -12.79 -8.21 -0.59
CA GLU A 35 -13.04 -8.00 0.84
C GLU A 35 -11.79 -7.46 1.56
N SER A 36 -10.59 -7.71 1.01
CA SER A 36 -9.30 -7.28 1.53
C SER A 36 -8.33 -6.85 0.44
N VAL A 37 -7.40 -5.97 0.79
CA VAL A 37 -6.25 -5.59 -0.03
C VAL A 37 -4.99 -6.23 0.53
N THR A 38 -4.33 -7.04 -0.29
CA THR A 38 -3.04 -7.65 0.04
C THR A 38 -1.92 -6.68 -0.29
N VAL A 39 -0.98 -6.48 0.62
CA VAL A 39 0.17 -5.59 0.44
C VAL A 39 1.45 -6.34 0.79
N ALA A 40 2.41 -6.37 -0.13
CA ALA A 40 3.76 -6.86 0.13
C ALA A 40 4.66 -5.70 0.56
N VAL A 41 5.32 -5.84 1.71
CA VAL A 41 6.32 -4.89 2.20
C VAL A 41 7.70 -5.53 2.05
N PHE A 42 8.56 -4.90 1.25
CA PHE A 42 9.90 -5.37 1.02
C PHE A 42 10.89 -4.70 1.96
N ARG A 43 12.01 -5.38 2.18
CA ARG A 43 13.19 -4.75 2.77
C ARG A 43 13.66 -3.59 1.89
N SER A 44 13.91 -2.44 2.52
CA SER A 44 14.44 -1.24 1.86
C SER A 44 15.72 -0.74 2.53
N GLU A 45 16.57 -0.10 1.74
CA GLU A 45 17.80 0.56 2.20
C GLU A 45 17.79 2.00 1.71
N PHE A 46 18.01 2.95 2.61
CA PHE A 46 17.85 4.38 2.34
C PHE A 46 18.79 5.22 3.21
N LEU A 47 18.76 6.54 3.02
CA LEU A 47 19.45 7.48 3.92
C LEU A 47 18.44 8.09 4.88
N ASP A 48 18.71 8.03 6.18
CA ASP A 48 17.85 8.63 7.18
C ASP A 48 17.94 10.18 7.19
N GLY A 49 17.21 10.81 8.12
CA GLY A 49 17.19 12.27 8.26
C GLY A 49 18.53 12.91 8.60
N ASP A 50 19.52 12.13 9.06
CA ASP A 50 20.89 12.57 9.33
C ASP A 50 21.84 12.26 8.15
N GLY A 51 21.33 11.63 7.09
CA GLY A 51 22.07 11.20 5.91
C GLY A 51 22.89 9.93 6.14
N GLU A 52 22.60 9.17 7.19
CA GLU A 52 23.22 7.89 7.49
C GLU A 52 22.47 6.76 6.80
N ALA A 53 23.19 5.70 6.39
CA ALA A 53 22.57 4.55 5.75
C ALA A 53 21.72 3.77 6.78
N ALA A 54 20.44 3.62 6.47
CA ALA A 54 19.46 2.89 7.25
C ALA A 54 18.90 1.71 6.43
N VAL A 55 18.46 0.68 7.15
CA VAL A 55 17.81 -0.50 6.59
C VAL A 55 16.51 -0.70 7.33
N PHE A 56 15.42 -0.89 6.59
CA PHE A 56 14.14 -1.31 7.12
C PHE A 56 13.87 -2.75 6.69
N ASP A 57 13.80 -3.67 7.65
CA ASP A 57 13.45 -5.07 7.41
C ASP A 57 12.07 -5.37 8.04
N PRO A 58 11.01 -5.48 7.23
CA PRO A 58 9.66 -5.66 7.76
C PRO A 58 9.47 -6.98 8.52
N THR A 59 10.36 -7.95 8.34
CA THR A 59 10.28 -9.25 9.00
C THR A 59 10.84 -9.25 10.42
N ASP A 60 11.70 -8.28 10.73
CA ASP A 60 12.29 -8.08 12.06
C ASP A 60 11.54 -7.00 12.89
N GLU A 61 10.68 -6.21 12.25
CA GLU A 61 9.94 -5.11 12.89
C GLU A 61 8.56 -5.53 13.42
N PRO A 62 8.06 -4.89 14.51
CA PRO A 62 6.69 -5.12 14.96
C PRO A 62 5.65 -4.73 13.91
N VAL A 63 4.61 -5.55 13.78
CA VAL A 63 3.46 -5.29 12.89
C VAL A 63 2.64 -4.13 13.44
N ARG A 64 2.87 -2.93 12.89
CA ARG A 64 2.25 -1.66 13.30
C ARG A 64 1.85 -0.83 12.08
N TYR A 65 1.27 -1.50 11.10
CA TYR A 65 0.92 -0.90 9.83
C TYR A 65 -0.47 -0.25 9.85
N ARG A 66 -0.63 0.78 9.02
CA ARG A 66 -1.92 1.35 8.62
C ARG A 66 -1.93 1.53 7.12
N PHE A 67 -3.01 1.11 6.47
CA PHE A 67 -3.15 1.16 5.02
C PHE A 67 -4.43 1.89 4.62
N GLY A 68 -4.36 2.70 3.56
CA GLY A 68 -5.55 3.33 3.02
C GLY A 68 -5.29 4.53 2.13
N SER A 69 -6.34 5.34 1.94
CA SER A 69 -6.24 6.62 1.27
C SER A 69 -5.42 7.60 2.10
N ARG A 70 -4.82 8.58 1.42
CA ARG A 70 -3.97 9.56 2.10
C ARG A 70 -4.73 10.34 3.18
N SER A 71 -5.99 10.69 2.91
CA SER A 71 -6.86 11.41 3.84
C SER A 71 -7.11 10.64 5.13
N GLU A 72 -7.49 9.36 5.04
CA GLU A 72 -7.75 8.54 6.22
C GLU A 72 -6.50 8.41 7.11
N LEU A 73 -5.34 8.22 6.48
CA LEU A 73 -4.08 8.09 7.20
C LEU A 73 -3.64 9.40 7.86
N ASP A 74 -3.88 10.55 7.22
CA ASP A 74 -3.56 11.86 7.80
C ASP A 74 -4.45 12.21 9.00
N ASP A 75 -5.65 11.63 9.08
CA ASP A 75 -6.53 11.70 10.26
C ASP A 75 -6.16 10.69 11.35
N GLY A 76 -5.16 9.82 11.10
CA GLY A 76 -4.69 8.79 12.02
C GLY A 76 -5.54 7.51 12.01
N ASP A 77 -6.45 7.39 11.03
CA ASP A 77 -7.31 6.23 10.79
C ASP A 77 -6.62 5.26 9.80
N GLY A 78 -7.37 4.63 8.91
CA GLY A 78 -6.88 3.60 7.99
C GLY A 78 -6.88 2.18 8.57
N ALA A 79 -6.87 1.22 7.65
CA ALA A 79 -7.01 -0.21 7.93
C ALA A 79 -5.79 -0.76 8.67
N ARG A 80 -6.03 -1.59 9.68
CA ARG A 80 -5.00 -2.41 10.31
C ARG A 80 -4.92 -3.78 9.63
N PRO A 81 -3.73 -4.42 9.59
CA PRO A 81 -3.65 -5.76 9.02
C PRO A 81 -4.45 -6.75 9.88
N THR A 82 -5.10 -7.70 9.24
CA THR A 82 -6.00 -8.68 9.89
C THR A 82 -5.25 -9.62 10.83
N ASP A 83 -3.99 -9.88 10.52
CA ASP A 83 -3.07 -10.67 11.34
C ASP A 83 -1.61 -10.16 11.21
N GLY A 84 -0.65 -10.97 11.66
CA GLY A 84 0.77 -10.61 11.66
C GLY A 84 1.46 -10.69 10.29
N GLY A 85 0.75 -11.13 9.26
CA GLY A 85 1.26 -11.35 7.92
C GLY A 85 2.00 -12.68 7.75
N THR A 86 2.36 -12.95 6.51
CA THR A 86 3.15 -14.12 6.11
C THR A 86 4.37 -13.66 5.32
N VAL A 87 5.53 -14.28 5.57
CA VAL A 87 6.72 -14.03 4.77
C VAL A 87 6.64 -14.85 3.50
N GLU A 88 6.60 -14.17 2.35
CA GLU A 88 6.58 -14.79 1.03
C GLU A 88 7.79 -14.34 0.20
N THR A 89 8.04 -15.03 -0.91
CA THR A 89 9.17 -14.75 -1.80
C THR A 89 8.65 -14.48 -3.20
N PHE A 90 9.00 -13.33 -3.75
CA PHE A 90 8.58 -12.86 -5.06
C PHE A 90 9.76 -12.86 -6.02
N ASP A 91 9.53 -13.24 -7.27
CA ASP A 91 10.51 -13.06 -8.34
C ASP A 91 10.63 -11.55 -8.63
N ALA A 92 11.79 -10.96 -8.39
CA ALA A 92 11.96 -9.55 -8.73
C ALA A 92 12.00 -9.38 -10.25
N HIS A 93 11.33 -8.34 -10.75
CA HIS A 93 11.45 -7.89 -12.14
C HIS A 93 12.82 -7.27 -12.49
N SER A 94 13.83 -7.45 -11.64
CA SER A 94 15.20 -6.99 -11.88
C SER A 94 15.92 -7.92 -12.86
N GLU A 95 16.82 -7.34 -13.67
CA GLU A 95 17.56 -8.05 -14.73
C GLU A 95 18.42 -9.21 -14.22
N GLU A 96 18.66 -9.29 -12.90
CA GLU A 96 19.47 -10.32 -12.24
C GLU A 96 18.65 -11.51 -11.70
N GLY A 97 17.30 -11.44 -11.73
CA GLY A 97 16.42 -12.56 -11.37
C GLY A 97 16.52 -13.01 -9.91
N GLU A 98 16.90 -12.11 -9.02
CA GLU A 98 17.00 -12.41 -7.58
C GLU A 98 15.62 -12.33 -6.93
N SER A 99 15.18 -13.43 -6.35
CA SER A 99 13.93 -13.47 -5.59
C SER A 99 14.04 -12.63 -4.31
N ARG A 100 13.04 -11.79 -4.03
CA ARG A 100 12.98 -10.92 -2.85
C ARG A 100 11.95 -11.45 -1.86
N ALA A 101 12.33 -11.54 -0.59
CA ALA A 101 11.38 -11.83 0.48
C ALA A 101 10.61 -10.57 0.86
N ALA A 102 9.32 -10.72 1.17
CA ALA A 102 8.46 -9.65 1.64
C ALA A 102 7.57 -10.13 2.80
N LEU A 103 7.20 -9.21 3.67
CA LEU A 103 6.10 -9.42 4.61
C LEU A 103 4.80 -9.09 3.88
N VAL A 104 3.92 -10.08 3.72
CA VAL A 104 2.63 -9.93 3.06
C VAL A 104 1.54 -9.78 4.11
N LEU A 105 0.74 -8.72 3.98
CA LEU A 105 -0.28 -8.30 4.94
C LEU A 105 -1.62 -8.10 4.23
N ASP A 106 -2.71 -8.53 4.86
CA ASP A 106 -4.07 -8.34 4.35
C ASP A 106 -4.83 -7.29 5.16
N PHE A 107 -5.30 -6.26 4.48
CA PHE A 107 -6.02 -5.12 5.05
C PHE A 107 -7.49 -5.15 4.64
N PRO A 108 -8.46 -5.01 5.56
CA PRO A 108 -9.87 -4.97 5.21
C PRO A 108 -10.20 -3.71 4.39
N VAL A 109 -10.82 -3.90 3.23
CA VAL A 109 -11.23 -2.80 2.32
C VAL A 109 -12.13 -1.79 3.03
N ALA A 110 -13.03 -2.27 3.90
CA ALA A 110 -13.98 -1.42 4.62
C ALA A 110 -13.32 -0.36 5.53
N GLU A 111 -12.04 -0.50 5.85
CA GLU A 111 -11.30 0.39 6.74
C GLU A 111 -10.22 1.22 6.00
N THR A 112 -10.04 1.03 4.68
CA THR A 112 -9.02 1.77 3.91
C THR A 112 -9.47 3.19 3.57
N GLY A 113 -10.77 3.44 3.68
CA GLY A 113 -11.46 4.65 3.19
C GLY A 113 -11.14 4.95 1.73
N PHE A 114 -11.13 3.89 0.91
CA PHE A 114 -11.20 4.03 -0.53
C PHE A 114 -12.65 4.23 -0.99
N ASP A 115 -12.84 5.07 -2.01
CA ASP A 115 -14.14 5.40 -2.60
C ASP A 115 -14.22 5.18 -4.12
N GLY A 116 -13.22 4.52 -4.72
CA GLY A 116 -13.28 4.14 -6.13
C GLY A 116 -12.74 5.20 -7.10
N GLY A 117 -11.99 6.18 -6.58
CA GLY A 117 -11.33 7.21 -7.38
C GLY A 117 -9.82 7.31 -7.16
N GLU A 118 -9.25 6.47 -6.29
CA GLU A 118 -7.85 6.57 -5.90
C GLU A 118 -6.90 6.06 -6.99
N GLU A 119 -5.85 6.85 -7.21
CA GLU A 119 -4.73 6.51 -8.10
C GLU A 119 -3.48 6.08 -7.31
N THR A 120 -3.55 6.11 -5.98
CA THR A 120 -2.42 5.84 -5.08
C THR A 120 -2.93 5.36 -3.74
N ALA A 121 -2.39 4.23 -3.27
CA ALA A 121 -2.59 3.76 -1.91
C ALA A 121 -1.34 3.98 -1.07
N TRP A 122 -1.54 4.23 0.22
CA TRP A 122 -0.47 4.54 1.15
C TRP A 122 -0.41 3.50 2.26
N LEU A 123 0.81 3.18 2.69
CA LEU A 123 1.09 2.34 3.83
C LEU A 123 1.97 3.12 4.81
N TYR A 124 1.53 3.26 6.06
CA TYR A 124 2.36 3.77 7.15
C TYR A 124 2.77 2.64 8.06
N TRP A 125 4.04 2.65 8.47
CA TRP A 125 4.52 1.88 9.60
C TRP A 125 4.79 2.81 10.77
N GLU A 126 4.16 2.55 11.92
CA GLU A 126 4.34 3.37 13.13
C GLU A 126 5.49 2.82 13.99
N ARG A 127 6.51 3.66 14.23
CA ARG A 127 7.69 3.27 15.01
C ARG A 127 7.35 2.98 16.47
N ASP A 128 6.35 3.67 17.00
CA ASP A 128 5.88 3.57 18.36
C ASP A 128 4.37 3.82 18.45
N ASP A 129 3.79 3.56 19.62
CA ASP A 129 2.34 3.61 19.84
C ASP A 129 1.75 5.03 19.75
N SER A 130 2.57 6.08 19.57
CA SER A 130 2.05 7.44 19.40
C SER A 130 1.42 7.66 18.02
N GLY A 131 1.83 6.89 17.01
CA GLY A 131 1.38 7.05 15.63
C GLY A 131 1.89 8.32 14.95
N GLU A 132 2.82 9.07 15.57
CA GLU A 132 3.31 10.36 15.04
C GLU A 132 4.60 10.21 14.22
N HIS A 133 5.25 9.05 14.30
CA HIS A 133 6.56 8.80 13.74
C HIS A 133 6.62 7.42 13.08
N GLY A 134 7.35 7.34 11.97
CA GLY A 134 7.47 6.09 11.25
C GLY A 134 8.00 6.27 9.85
N TYR A 135 7.67 5.32 8.98
CA TYR A 135 8.00 5.34 7.56
C TYR A 135 6.71 5.16 6.74
N ALA A 136 6.68 5.75 5.55
CA ALA A 136 5.61 5.56 4.58
C ALA A 136 6.12 4.79 3.36
N GLY A 137 5.21 4.06 2.72
CA GLY A 137 5.33 3.58 1.36
C GLY A 137 4.05 3.93 0.62
N TYR A 138 4.10 3.92 -0.70
CA TYR A 138 2.92 4.04 -1.53
C TYR A 138 3.10 3.25 -2.81
N ASP A 139 1.97 2.87 -3.40
CA ASP A 139 1.94 2.24 -4.71
C ASP A 139 0.85 2.90 -5.57
N THR A 140 1.10 2.96 -6.88
CA THR A 140 0.18 3.56 -7.87
C THR A 140 -0.71 2.48 -8.43
N LEU A 141 -2.01 2.60 -8.18
CA LEU A 141 -3.00 1.60 -8.54
C LEU A 141 -4.31 2.27 -8.96
N THR A 142 -5.23 1.51 -9.54
CA THR A 142 -6.58 2.02 -9.82
C THR A 142 -7.59 1.38 -8.88
N VAL A 143 -8.36 2.18 -8.14
CA VAL A 143 -9.48 1.67 -7.33
C VAL A 143 -10.80 1.83 -8.07
N TYR A 144 -11.68 0.84 -7.99
CA TYR A 144 -13.01 0.88 -8.57
C TYR A 144 -14.10 0.69 -7.50
N GLU A 145 -15.15 1.52 -7.56
CA GLU A 145 -16.47 1.30 -6.93
C GLU A 145 -17.50 1.20 -8.07
N ASN A 146 -18.46 0.27 -8.01
CA ASN A 146 -19.31 -0.09 -9.15
C ASN A 146 -20.04 1.07 -9.88
N GLU A 147 -19.81 1.18 -11.20
CA GLU A 147 -20.85 1.28 -12.24
C GLU A 147 -20.23 0.85 -13.59
N VAL A 148 -20.42 -0.44 -13.94
CA VAL A 148 -19.80 -1.15 -15.08
C VAL A 148 -18.29 -1.17 -14.97
N SER A 149 -17.74 -2.26 -14.44
CA SER A 149 -16.29 -2.48 -14.42
C SER A 149 -15.73 -2.08 -15.77
N ASN A 150 -14.81 -1.13 -15.82
CA ASN A 150 -14.14 -0.77 -17.08
C ASN A 150 -13.54 -2.02 -17.74
N HIS A 151 -13.28 -3.06 -16.96
CA HIS A 151 -13.00 -4.42 -17.42
C HIS A 151 -14.10 -5.00 -18.32
N GLU A 152 -15.39 -4.98 -17.93
CA GLU A 152 -16.49 -5.43 -18.78
C GLU A 152 -16.57 -4.61 -20.08
N ILE A 153 -16.32 -3.29 -20.01
CA ILE A 153 -16.29 -2.43 -21.21
C ILE A 153 -15.08 -2.74 -22.09
N VAL A 154 -13.89 -2.92 -21.51
CA VAL A 154 -12.65 -3.24 -22.22
C VAL A 154 -12.72 -4.64 -22.84
N ASP A 155 -13.27 -5.61 -22.14
CA ASP A 155 -13.50 -6.96 -22.65
C ASP A 155 -14.58 -6.98 -23.74
N LEU A 156 -15.66 -6.22 -23.57
CA LEU A 156 -16.67 -6.04 -24.62
C LEU A 156 -16.06 -5.40 -25.88
N LEU A 157 -15.20 -4.39 -25.71
CA LEU A 157 -14.48 -3.75 -26.81
C LEU A 157 -13.51 -4.72 -27.49
N ARG A 158 -12.70 -5.47 -26.74
CA ARG A 158 -11.81 -6.52 -27.28
C ARG A 158 -12.59 -7.61 -28.02
N ALA A 159 -13.71 -8.07 -27.47
CA ALA A 159 -14.57 -9.07 -28.09
C ALA A 159 -15.18 -8.57 -29.41
N SER A 160 -15.57 -7.29 -29.48
CA SER A 160 -16.12 -6.67 -30.70
C SER A 160 -15.08 -6.53 -31.82
N MET A 161 -13.82 -6.20 -31.49
CA MET A 161 -12.74 -6.08 -32.46
C MET A 161 -12.33 -7.44 -33.05
N ASN A 162 -12.40 -8.51 -32.27
CA ASN A 162 -12.07 -9.87 -32.71
C ASN A 162 -13.24 -10.58 -33.43
N SER A 163 -14.46 -10.05 -33.36
CA SER A 163 -15.65 -10.64 -34.01
C SER A 163 -15.87 -10.20 -35.47
N THR A 164 -14.94 -9.41 -36.05
CA THR A 164 -15.02 -8.92 -37.44
C THR A 164 -13.99 -9.58 -38.37
N SER A 165 -13.84 -10.91 -38.31
CA SER A 165 -13.11 -11.70 -39.32
C SER A 165 -14.01 -12.71 -40.02
#